data_AF-A0A251Z8D9-F1
#
_entry.id   AF-A0A251Z8D9-F1
#
_cell.length_a   1.000
_cell.length_b   1.000
_cell.length_c   1.000
_cell.angle_alpha   90.00
_cell.angle_beta   90.00
_cell.angle_gamma   90.00
#
_symmetry.space_group_name_H-M   'P 1'
#
loop_
_entity.id
_entity.type
_entity.pdbx_description
1 polymer ?
#
loop_
_entity_poly.entity_id
_entity_poly.type
_entity_poly.pdbx_seq_one_letter_code
_entity_poly.pdbx_strand_id
1 'polypeptide(L)' 'VKEFFVAVVNNSGLTLHIRQLAGVNSHHIVEACFKAFARALRLAVEIDPRRAGAIPSSKGVLEQAGQAHT' A
#
# COMPACT_ATOMS: atom_id res chain seq x y z
N VAL A 1 -14.28 -6.15 -4.78
CA VAL A 1 -12.86 -6.22 -4.31
C VAL A 1 -12.00 -5.12 -4.88
N LYS A 2 -12.02 -4.86 -6.20
CA LYS A 2 -11.29 -3.71 -6.79
C LYS A 2 -11.63 -2.37 -6.11
N GLU A 3 -12.91 -2.03 -5.97
CA GLU A 3 -13.34 -0.75 -5.37
C GLU A 3 -12.91 -0.57 -3.91
N PHE A 4 -12.79 -1.66 -3.16
CA PHE A 4 -12.23 -1.60 -1.81
C PHE A 4 -10.79 -1.06 -1.84
N PHE A 5 -9.94 -1.61 -2.72
CA PHE A 5 -8.56 -1.16 -2.84
C PHE A 5 -8.43 0.23 -3.47
N VAL A 6 -9.33 0.62 -4.37
CA VAL A 6 -9.43 2.00 -4.88
C VAL A 6 -9.72 2.96 -3.73
N ALA A 7 -10.69 2.65 -2.87
CA ALA A 7 -10.98 3.46 -1.70
C ALA A 7 -9.79 3.50 -0.72
N VAL A 8 -9.09 2.39 -0.51
CA VAL A 8 -7.88 2.35 0.33
C VAL A 8 -6.82 3.32 -0.22
N VAL A 9 -6.41 3.21 -1.49
CA VAL A 9 -5.36 4.08 -2.05
C VAL A 9 -5.73 5.56 -1.97
N ASN A 10 -6.99 5.89 -2.27
CA ASN A 10 -7.46 7.28 -2.28
C ASN A 10 -7.45 7.92 -0.89
N ASN A 11 -7.74 7.15 0.16
CA ASN A 11 -7.84 7.68 1.53
C ASN A 11 -6.55 7.57 2.35
N SER A 12 -5.55 6.81 1.88
CA SER A 12 -4.30 6.58 2.62
C SER A 12 -3.06 7.16 1.95
N GLY A 13 -3.17 7.69 0.73
CA GLY A 13 -2.05 8.30 0.01
C GLY A 13 -0.97 7.30 -0.44
N LEU A 14 -1.29 6.01 -0.47
CA LEU A 14 -0.36 4.95 -0.88
C LEU A 14 -0.50 4.60 -2.36
N THR A 15 0.61 4.20 -2.97
CA THR A 15 0.61 3.55 -4.29
C THR A 15 0.53 2.04 -4.11
N LEU A 16 -0.47 1.40 -4.71
CA LEU A 16 -0.72 -0.05 -4.58
C LEU A 16 -0.79 -0.73 -5.94
N HIS A 17 -0.04 -1.82 -6.08
CA HIS A 17 -0.13 -2.72 -7.22
C HIS A 17 -0.56 -4.12 -6.76
N ILE A 18 -1.60 -4.65 -7.38
CA ILE A 18 -2.08 -6.02 -7.16
C ILE A 18 -2.15 -6.71 -8.53
N ARG A 19 -1.53 -7.89 -8.65
CA ARG A 19 -1.59 -8.71 -9.85
C ARG A 19 -2.04 -10.12 -9.48
N GLN A 20 -3.11 -10.60 -10.12
CA GLN A 20 -3.47 -12.01 -10.06
C GLN A 20 -2.52 -12.79 -10.99
N LEU A 21 -1.69 -13.66 -10.42
CA LEU A 21 -0.75 -14.47 -11.19
C LEU A 21 -1.38 -15.79 -11.64
N ALA A 22 -2.27 -16.35 -10.83
CA ALA A 22 -3.01 -17.59 -11.09
C ALA A 22 -4.30 -17.64 -10.25
N GLY A 23 -5.21 -18.55 -10.58
CA GLY A 23 -6.40 -18.85 -9.78
C GLY A 23 -7.66 -18.99 -10.64
N VAL A 24 -8.56 -19.88 -10.20
CA VAL A 24 -9.87 -20.13 -10.84
C VAL A 24 -11.02 -19.84 -9.87
N ASN A 25 -10.86 -20.23 -8.60
CA ASN A 25 -11.87 -19.99 -7.57
C ASN A 25 -11.80 -18.54 -7.07
N SER A 26 -12.89 -17.79 -7.25
CA SER A 26 -13.01 -16.39 -6.87
C SER A 26 -12.78 -16.13 -5.37
N HIS A 27 -13.24 -17.03 -4.49
CA HIS A 27 -13.03 -16.88 -3.05
C HIS A 27 -11.52 -16.93 -2.71
N HIS A 28 -10.81 -17.93 -3.23
CA HIS A 28 -9.37 -18.07 -3.01
C HIS A 28 -8.56 -16.93 -3.63
N ILE A 29 -8.94 -16.44 -4.82
CA ILE A 29 -8.26 -15.30 -5.46
C ILE A 29 -8.37 -14.05 -4.58
N VAL A 30 -9.56 -13.77 -4.06
CA VAL A 30 -9.80 -12.61 -3.20
C VAL A 30 -9.06 -12.76 -1.87
N GLU A 31 -9.16 -13.91 -1.22
CA GLU A 31 -8.46 -14.16 0.04
C GLU A 31 -6.94 -14.04 -0.13
N ALA A 32 -6.37 -14.59 -1.21
CA ALA A 32 -4.96 -14.46 -1.53
C ALA A 32 -4.55 -13.00 -1.76
N CYS A 33 -5.40 -12.22 -2.44
CA CYS A 33 -5.18 -10.79 -2.65
C CYS A 33 -5.11 -10.02 -1.32
N PHE A 34 -6.06 -10.23 -0.40
CA PHE A 34 -6.05 -9.59 0.92
C PHE A 34 -4.86 -10.05 1.79
N LYS A 35 -4.52 -11.34 1.78
CA LYS A 35 -3.34 -11.86 2.50
C LYS A 35 -2.04 -11.26 1.97
N ALA A 36 -1.90 -11.15 0.65
CA ALA A 36 -0.73 -10.53 0.02
C ALA A 36 -0.63 -9.04 0.38
N PHE A 37 -1.74 -8.31 0.30
CA PHE A 37 -1.81 -6.91 0.70
C PHE A 37 -1.42 -6.72 2.16
N ALA A 38 -1.98 -7.50 3.09
CA ALA A 38 -1.69 -7.38 4.52
C ALA A 38 -0.20 -7.59 4.82
N ARG A 39 0.45 -8.56 4.17
CA ARG A 39 1.89 -8.79 4.33
C ARG A 39 2.73 -7.65 3.74
N ALA A 40 2.38 -7.17 2.55
CA ALA A 40 3.09 -6.07 1.91
C ALA A 40 2.97 -4.76 2.72
N LEU A 41 1.76 -4.46 3.20
CA LEU A 41 1.50 -3.28 4.02
C LEU A 41 2.25 -3.35 5.35
N ARG A 42 2.23 -4.51 6.03
CA ARG A 42 3.02 -4.72 7.26
C ARG A 42 4.49 -4.37 7.05
N LEU A 43 5.11 -4.90 5.99
CA LEU A 43 6.52 -4.61 5.69
C LEU A 43 6.75 -3.13 5.38
N ALA A 44 5.82 -2.46 4.72
CA ALA A 44 5.94 -1.05 4.36
C ALA A 44 5.83 -0.10 5.56
N VAL A 45 5.08 -0.47 6.60
CA VAL A 45 4.84 0.38 7.80
C VAL A 45 5.73 0.02 8.99
N GLU A 46 6.52 -1.06 8.89
CA GLU A 46 7.49 -1.42 9.92
C GLU A 46 8.57 -0.35 10.06
N ILE A 47 8.98 -0.06 11.31
CA ILE A 47 10.07 0.87 11.60
C ILE A 47 11.38 0.26 11.10
N ASP A 48 12.07 0.94 10.17
CA ASP A 48 13.42 0.53 9.74
C ASP A 48 14.48 1.14 10.69
N PRO A 49 15.11 0.34 11.58
CA PRO A 49 16.11 0.84 12.51
C PRO A 49 17.35 1.42 11.82
N ARG A 50 17.62 1.03 10.56
CA ARG A 50 18.78 1.52 9.79
C ARG A 50 18.60 2.94 9.29
N ARG A 51 17.36 3.45 9.28
CA ARG A 51 17.06 4.80 8.79
C ARG A 51 17.10 5.87 9.88
N ALA A 52 17.23 5.50 11.15
CA ALA A 52 17.34 6.43 12.28
C ALA A 52 16.27 7.55 12.28
N GLY A 53 15.04 7.24 11.86
CA GLY A 53 13.94 8.22 11.78
C GLY A 53 13.96 9.14 10.56
N ALA A 54 14.90 8.97 9.62
CA ALA A 54 14.95 9.77 8.39
C ALA A 54 13.78 9.46 7.46
N ILE A 55 13.24 10.50 6.82
CA ILE A 55 12.17 10.39 5.82
C ILE A 55 12.73 9.63 4.60
N PRO A 56 12.07 8.53 4.16
CA PRO A 56 12.59 7.70 3.07
C PRO A 56 12.31 8.30 1.69
N SER A 57 12.74 9.54 1.45
CA SER A 57 12.53 10.29 0.22
C SER A 57 13.73 11.20 -0.06
N SER A 58 14.28 11.17 -1.28
CA SER A 58 15.35 12.10 -1.69
C SER A 58 14.89 13.56 -1.74
N LYS A 59 13.58 13.79 -1.82
CA LYS A 59 12.97 15.13 -1.72
C LYS A 59 12.84 15.61 -0.27
N GLY A 60 13.13 14.75 0.72
CA GLY A 60 12.99 15.06 2.14
C GLY A 60 11.55 15.11 2.65
N VAL A 61 10.55 14.79 1.83
CA VAL A 61 9.13 14.83 2.18
C VAL A 61 8.36 13.65 1.57
N LEU A 62 7.32 13.20 2.28
CA LEU A 62 6.26 12.31 1.81
C LEU A 62 4.92 12.92 2.18
N GLU A 63 4.11 13.26 1.18
CA GLU A 63 2.82 13.93 1.36
C GLU A 63 1.78 13.34 0.40
N GLN A 64 0.50 13.49 0.75
CA GLN A 64 -0.58 13.03 -0.10
C GLN A 64 -0.71 13.98 -1.30
N ALA A 65 -0.58 13.44 -2.51
CA ALA A 65 -0.73 14.22 -3.73
C ALA A 65 -2.12 14.87 -3.77
N GLY A 66 -2.17 16.21 -3.92
CA GLY A 66 -3.42 16.98 -4.03
C GLY A 66 -3.90 17.64 -2.73
N GLN A 67 -3.22 17.42 -1.59
CA GLN A 67 -3.40 18.28 -0.41
C GLN A 67 -2.45 19.47 -0.55
N ALA A 68 -2.94 20.57 -1.14
CA ALA A 68 -2.25 21.84 -1.04
C ALA A 68 -2.13 22.21 0.44
N HIS A 69 -0.91 22.37 0.92
CA HIS A 69 -0.66 23.05 2.20
C HIS A 69 -1.13 24.51 2.05
N THR A 70 -2.38 24.78 2.44
CA THR A 70 -2.83 26.12 2.86
C THR A 70 -2.55 26.30 4.33
#